data_AF-A0A3C1H291-F1
#
_entry.id   AF-A0A3C1H291-F1
#
_cell.length_a   1.000
_cell.length_b   1.000
_cell.length_c   1.000
_cell.angle_alpha   90.00
_cell.angle_beta   90.00
_cell.angle_gamma   90.00
#
_symmetry.space_group_name_H-M   'P 1'
#
loop_
_entity.id
_entity.type
_entity.pdbx_description
1 polymer ?
#
loop_
_entity_poly.entity_id
_entity_poly.type
_entity_poly.pdbx_seq_one_letter_code
_entity_poly.pdbx_strand_id
1 'polypeptide(L)'
;MDALMKQSAAQEPLPRRDYTLNLLRRAAVSGAIPMPQLEAIRSGLHQAAAERAAAYTRGRSTTVTRAQAEAFYQSLFCQLDAVLLALGSDAAAEEALRSKPLGELLEAGQLRSLQLYEEAKERFRKAYQLTKPVQTSFFHALLDDFSRFCTDYDARFRAADTKVEFSYPLLGGETVTESGIVGVHHYYSSLLREAELLHHFDTAAVQTMMQRYADRFLTTPDMIAENIAELVMRHWLTNALCGAEDDLLTVTPETQALFNAQFGDMPAEQLEAEIRRCIAERFADCPFTEIPAAVLRPYGRRSAALSE
;
A
#
# COMPACT_ATOMS: atom_id res chain seq x y z
N MET A 1 4.88 40.58 -24.53
CA MET A 1 3.86 39.50 -24.52
C MET A 1 4.52 38.12 -24.45
N ASP A 2 5.68 38.00 -23.80
CA ASP A 2 6.51 36.78 -23.86
C ASP A 2 7.03 36.36 -22.47
N ALA A 3 6.33 36.77 -21.41
CA ALA A 3 6.72 36.51 -20.03
C ALA A 3 5.55 36.01 -19.15
N LEU A 4 4.52 35.43 -19.77
CA LEU A 4 3.28 35.01 -19.08
C LEU A 4 2.85 33.55 -19.36
N MET A 5 3.74 32.72 -19.93
CA MET A 5 3.46 31.30 -20.22
C MET A 5 4.52 30.33 -19.67
N LYS A 6 5.08 30.63 -18.50
CA LYS A 6 5.80 29.64 -17.68
C LYS A 6 5.30 29.67 -16.24
N GLN A 7 4.00 29.48 -16.06
CA GLN A 7 3.53 28.86 -14.82
C GLN A 7 3.62 27.36 -15.03
N SER A 8 4.56 26.74 -14.32
CA SER A 8 4.62 25.30 -14.07
C SER A 8 3.30 24.89 -13.40
N ALA A 9 2.28 24.57 -14.20
CA ALA A 9 1.10 23.89 -13.70
C ALA A 9 1.58 22.56 -13.11
N ALA A 10 1.37 22.35 -11.81
CA ALA A 10 1.65 21.09 -11.16
C ALA A 10 0.87 20.00 -11.93
N GLN A 11 1.59 19.17 -12.66
CA GLN A 11 0.97 18.08 -13.41
C GLN A 11 0.35 17.11 -12.41
N GLU A 12 -0.87 16.67 -12.70
CA GLU A 12 -1.57 15.70 -11.88
C GLU A 12 -0.73 14.40 -11.80
N PRO A 13 -0.56 13.82 -10.60
CA PRO A 13 0.25 12.61 -10.43
C PRO A 13 -0.35 11.45 -11.21
N LEU A 14 0.50 10.64 -11.85
CA LEU A 14 0.01 9.47 -12.60
C LEU A 14 -0.59 8.41 -11.67
N PRO A 15 -1.64 7.70 -12.15
CA PRO A 15 -2.11 6.50 -11.50
C PRO A 15 -0.96 5.48 -11.35
N ARG A 16 -0.81 4.94 -10.13
CA ARG A 16 0.17 3.88 -9.84
C ARG A 16 -0.21 2.54 -10.45
N ARG A 17 -1.50 2.34 -10.76
CA ARG A 17 -2.00 1.20 -11.52
C ARG A 17 -1.56 1.32 -12.98
N ASP A 18 -1.01 0.25 -13.55
CA ASP A 18 -0.53 0.21 -14.93
C ASP A 18 0.40 1.41 -15.25
N TYR A 19 1.33 1.71 -14.33
CA TYR A 19 2.05 2.98 -14.26
C TYR A 19 2.80 3.31 -15.56
N THR A 20 3.57 2.36 -16.08
CA THR A 20 4.36 2.49 -17.31
C THR A 20 3.47 2.83 -18.51
N LEU A 21 2.29 2.22 -18.60
CA LEU A 21 1.37 2.47 -19.70
C LEU A 21 0.82 3.90 -19.64
N ASN A 22 0.44 4.35 -18.44
CA ASN A 22 -0.02 5.72 -18.23
C ASN A 22 1.09 6.76 -18.48
N LEU A 23 2.32 6.45 -18.06
CA LEU A 23 3.51 7.27 -18.32
C LEU A 23 3.79 7.42 -19.81
N LEU A 24 3.80 6.33 -20.57
CA LEU A 24 4.00 6.35 -22.02
C LEU A 24 2.90 7.12 -22.75
N ARG A 25 1.64 6.99 -22.31
CA ARG A 25 0.51 7.77 -22.87
C ARG A 25 0.70 9.26 -22.64
N ARG A 26 1.05 9.67 -21.42
CA ARG A 26 1.30 11.08 -21.10
C ARG A 26 2.50 11.61 -21.88
N ALA A 27 3.58 10.83 -21.99
CA ALA A 27 4.77 11.20 -22.74
C ALA A 27 4.48 11.39 -24.24
N ALA A 28 3.62 10.54 -24.82
CA ALA A 28 3.20 10.67 -26.22
C ALA A 28 2.38 11.94 -26.48
N VAL A 29 1.52 12.35 -25.54
CA VAL A 29 0.71 13.57 -25.67
C VAL A 29 1.55 14.83 -25.44
N SER A 30 2.43 14.82 -24.44
CA SER A 30 3.25 15.98 -24.07
C SER A 30 4.50 16.15 -24.96
N GLY A 31 4.90 15.12 -25.70
CA GLY A 31 6.17 15.09 -26.42
C GLY A 31 7.39 14.95 -25.49
N ALA A 32 7.19 14.61 -24.22
CA ALA A 32 8.28 14.45 -23.25
C ALA A 32 9.25 13.32 -23.65
N ILE A 33 8.78 12.29 -24.35
CA ILE A 33 9.64 11.28 -24.97
C ILE A 33 9.54 11.46 -26.49
N PRO A 34 10.68 11.68 -27.20
CA PRO A 34 10.67 11.83 -28.65
C PRO A 34 10.06 10.62 -29.36
N MET A 35 9.35 10.84 -30.46
CA MET A 35 8.69 9.77 -31.22
C MET A 35 9.63 8.61 -31.60
N PRO A 36 10.87 8.84 -32.08
CA PRO A 36 11.80 7.74 -32.36
C PRO A 36 12.08 6.84 -31.15
N GLN A 37 12.13 7.43 -29.95
CA GLN A 37 12.34 6.67 -28.71
C GLN A 37 11.08 5.89 -28.30
N LEU A 38 9.88 6.46 -28.49
CA LEU A 38 8.62 5.73 -28.28
C LEU A 38 8.49 4.52 -29.22
N GLU A 39 8.91 4.67 -30.48
CA GLU A 39 8.94 3.57 -31.45
C GLU A 39 9.97 2.49 -31.08
N ALA A 40 11.15 2.90 -30.60
CA ALA A 40 12.16 1.99 -30.09
C ALA A 40 11.65 1.19 -28.88
N ILE A 41 10.98 1.84 -27.92
CA ILE A 41 10.35 1.18 -26.77
C ILE A 41 9.28 0.18 -27.24
N ARG A 42 8.38 0.59 -28.14
CA ARG A 42 7.35 -0.32 -28.68
C ARG A 42 7.98 -1.54 -29.35
N SER A 43 9.00 -1.33 -30.20
CA SER A 43 9.68 -2.43 -30.87
C SER A 43 10.39 -3.36 -29.87
N GLY A 44 11.04 -2.80 -28.85
CA GLY A 44 11.70 -3.57 -27.81
C GLY A 44 10.71 -4.38 -26.96
N LEU A 45 9.54 -3.83 -26.64
CA LEU A 45 8.47 -4.57 -25.94
C LEU A 45 7.98 -5.77 -26.76
N HIS A 46 7.78 -5.58 -28.07
CA HIS A 46 7.40 -6.67 -28.97
C HIS A 46 8.47 -7.76 -29.03
N GLN A 47 9.75 -7.37 -29.13
CA GLN A 47 10.86 -8.32 -29.14
C GLN A 47 10.92 -9.10 -27.81
N ALA A 48 10.89 -8.42 -26.68
CA ALA A 48 10.93 -9.06 -25.36
C ALA A 48 9.74 -10.02 -25.14
N ALA A 49 8.54 -9.66 -25.63
CA ALA A 49 7.38 -10.54 -25.57
C ALA A 49 7.55 -11.79 -26.44
N ALA A 50 8.14 -11.64 -27.64
CA ALA A 50 8.44 -12.77 -28.52
C ALA A 50 9.50 -13.71 -27.91
N GLU A 51 10.54 -13.16 -27.29
CA GLU A 51 11.56 -13.93 -26.58
C GLU A 51 10.96 -14.71 -25.41
N ARG A 52 10.02 -14.12 -24.67
CA ARG A 52 9.23 -14.83 -23.64
C ARG A 52 8.39 -15.95 -24.21
N ALA A 53 7.71 -15.72 -25.32
CA ALA A 53 6.93 -16.75 -25.99
C ALA A 53 7.82 -17.94 -26.40
N ALA A 54 8.97 -17.67 -27.00
CA ALA A 54 9.94 -18.70 -27.38
C ALA A 54 10.48 -19.47 -26.16
N ALA A 55 10.80 -18.77 -25.07
CA ALA A 55 11.25 -19.38 -23.82
C ALA A 55 10.16 -20.25 -23.18
N TYR A 56 8.91 -19.76 -23.16
CA TYR A 56 7.76 -20.46 -22.59
C TYR A 56 7.44 -21.75 -23.35
N THR A 57 7.47 -21.71 -24.70
CA THR A 57 7.24 -22.90 -25.53
C THR A 57 8.48 -23.80 -25.63
N ARG A 58 9.61 -23.41 -25.02
CA ARG A 58 10.92 -24.06 -25.16
C ARG A 58 11.33 -24.23 -26.63
N GLY A 59 10.93 -23.29 -27.48
CA GLY A 59 11.12 -23.35 -28.94
C GLY A 59 10.33 -24.45 -29.66
N ARG A 60 9.42 -25.16 -28.97
CA ARG A 60 8.65 -26.29 -29.56
C ARG A 60 7.39 -25.85 -30.28
N SER A 61 6.96 -24.61 -30.08
CA SER A 61 5.81 -24.02 -30.77
C SER A 61 6.14 -22.59 -31.17
N THR A 62 5.74 -22.24 -32.39
CA THR A 62 5.79 -20.87 -32.93
C THR A 62 4.53 -20.07 -32.58
N THR A 63 3.54 -20.69 -31.95
CA THR A 63 2.28 -20.05 -31.57
C THR A 63 2.04 -20.14 -30.07
N VAL A 64 1.50 -19.05 -29.53
CA VAL A 64 0.98 -18.94 -28.16
C VAL A 64 -0.45 -18.45 -28.25
N THR A 65 -1.27 -18.78 -27.25
CA THR A 65 -2.65 -18.28 -27.20
C THR A 65 -2.64 -16.77 -26.98
N ARG A 66 -3.75 -16.11 -27.34
CA ARG A 66 -3.93 -14.68 -27.05
C ARG A 66 -3.75 -14.37 -25.56
N ALA A 67 -4.32 -15.20 -24.69
CA ALA A 67 -4.19 -15.05 -23.23
C ALA A 67 -2.72 -15.17 -22.76
N GLN A 68 -1.93 -16.06 -23.36
CA GLN A 68 -0.49 -16.16 -23.06
C GLN A 68 0.28 -14.93 -23.52
N ALA A 69 -0.01 -14.44 -24.73
CA ALA A 69 0.61 -13.21 -25.23
C ALA A 69 0.27 -12.00 -24.33
N GLU A 70 -0.99 -11.83 -23.94
CA GLU A 70 -1.43 -10.79 -23.01
C GLU A 70 -0.70 -10.89 -21.66
N ALA A 71 -0.56 -12.10 -21.10
CA ALA A 71 0.19 -12.33 -19.85
C ALA A 71 1.67 -11.94 -19.97
N PHE A 72 2.30 -12.16 -21.12
CA PHE A 72 3.70 -11.74 -21.34
C PHE A 72 3.85 -10.22 -21.33
N TYR A 73 2.96 -9.49 -22.02
CA TYR A 73 2.97 -8.03 -21.99
C TYR A 73 2.70 -7.49 -20.60
N GLN A 74 1.67 -8.00 -19.91
CA GLN A 74 1.37 -7.61 -18.53
C GLN A 74 2.58 -7.83 -17.62
N SER A 75 3.31 -8.93 -17.81
CA SER A 75 4.52 -9.20 -17.05
C SER A 75 5.67 -8.26 -17.39
N LEU A 76 5.79 -7.79 -18.64
CA LEU A 76 6.80 -6.78 -19.02
C LEU A 76 6.45 -5.43 -18.38
N PHE A 77 5.19 -5.00 -18.46
CA PHE A 77 4.75 -3.75 -17.83
C PHE A 77 4.90 -3.78 -16.32
N CYS A 78 4.54 -4.89 -15.65
CA CYS A 78 4.70 -5.01 -14.21
C CYS A 78 6.17 -4.89 -13.76
N GLN A 79 7.12 -5.41 -14.54
CA GLN A 79 8.54 -5.27 -14.25
C GLN A 79 9.06 -3.85 -14.49
N LEU A 80 8.58 -3.19 -15.55
CA LEU A 80 8.88 -1.78 -15.78
C LEU A 80 8.29 -0.91 -14.65
N ASP A 81 7.06 -1.17 -14.23
CA ASP A 81 6.44 -0.50 -13.08
C ASP A 81 7.32 -0.63 -11.83
N ALA A 82 7.83 -1.83 -11.54
CA ALA A 82 8.68 -2.07 -10.38
C ALA A 82 9.95 -1.22 -10.36
N VAL A 83 10.55 -0.93 -11.51
CA VAL A 83 11.75 -0.06 -11.60
C VAL A 83 11.39 1.41 -11.67
N LEU A 84 10.40 1.78 -12.49
CA LEU A 84 10.06 3.17 -12.72
C LEU A 84 9.43 3.81 -11.48
N LEU A 85 8.59 3.08 -10.74
CA LEU A 85 8.03 3.55 -9.47
C LEU A 85 9.12 3.74 -8.41
N ALA A 86 10.17 2.91 -8.42
CA ALA A 86 11.29 3.00 -7.48
C ALA A 86 12.16 4.26 -7.68
N LEU A 87 12.01 4.98 -8.81
CA LEU A 87 12.71 6.24 -9.07
C LEU A 87 12.10 7.44 -8.32
N GLY A 88 10.95 7.25 -7.65
CA GLY A 88 10.36 8.22 -6.73
C GLY A 88 9.68 9.44 -7.38
N SER A 89 9.83 9.65 -8.69
CA SER A 89 9.11 10.71 -9.41
C SER A 89 8.86 10.36 -10.87
N ASP A 90 7.74 10.88 -11.36
CA ASP A 90 7.33 10.84 -12.76
C ASP A 90 8.39 11.38 -13.71
N ALA A 91 9.03 12.50 -13.37
CA ALA A 91 10.09 13.08 -14.18
C ALA A 91 11.33 12.16 -14.28
N ALA A 92 11.71 11.50 -13.19
CA ALA A 92 12.81 10.54 -13.21
C ALA A 92 12.46 9.28 -14.02
N ALA A 93 11.20 8.84 -13.96
CA ALA A 93 10.72 7.72 -14.76
C ALA A 93 10.69 8.04 -16.26
N GLU A 94 10.24 9.23 -16.65
CA GLU A 94 10.28 9.70 -18.05
C GLU A 94 11.72 9.81 -18.55
N GLU A 95 12.62 10.35 -17.74
CA GLU A 95 14.04 10.44 -18.09
C GLU A 95 14.67 9.06 -18.26
N ALA A 96 14.31 8.08 -17.42
CA ALA A 96 14.79 6.71 -17.57
C ALA A 96 14.33 6.08 -18.89
N LEU A 97 13.06 6.26 -19.27
CA LEU A 97 12.55 5.79 -20.57
C LEU A 97 13.16 6.53 -21.76
N ARG A 98 13.55 7.80 -21.57
CA ARG A 98 14.18 8.63 -22.61
C ARG A 98 15.63 8.23 -22.87
N SER A 99 16.39 7.94 -21.82
CA SER A 99 17.85 7.84 -21.86
C SER A 99 18.39 6.42 -21.84
N LYS A 100 17.63 5.44 -21.34
CA LYS A 100 18.12 4.06 -21.17
C LYS A 100 17.57 3.11 -22.24
N PRO A 101 18.37 2.13 -22.68
CA PRO A 101 17.86 1.03 -23.49
C PRO A 101 16.78 0.25 -22.74
N LEU A 102 15.71 -0.13 -23.44
CA LEU A 102 14.59 -0.87 -22.83
C LEU A 102 15.05 -2.22 -22.23
N GLY A 103 16.01 -2.90 -22.86
CA GLY A 103 16.56 -4.16 -22.36
C GLY A 103 17.12 -4.02 -20.95
N GLU A 104 17.88 -2.95 -20.68
CA GLU A 104 18.44 -2.68 -19.35
C GLU A 104 17.33 -2.43 -18.31
N LEU A 105 16.27 -1.71 -18.69
CA LEU A 105 15.12 -1.46 -17.82
C LEU A 105 14.36 -2.75 -17.50
N LEU A 106 14.21 -3.65 -18.48
CA LEU A 106 13.53 -4.93 -18.30
C LEU A 106 14.35 -5.90 -17.43
N GLU A 107 15.67 -5.95 -17.61
CA GLU A 107 16.56 -6.76 -16.76
C GLU A 107 16.55 -6.26 -15.31
N ALA A 108 16.69 -4.94 -15.11
CA ALA A 108 16.55 -4.31 -13.80
C ALA A 108 15.16 -4.59 -13.21
N GLY A 109 14.12 -4.54 -14.05
CA GLY A 109 12.72 -4.82 -13.69
C GLY A 109 12.55 -6.22 -13.14
N GLN A 110 13.07 -7.21 -13.85
CA GLN A 110 13.02 -8.61 -13.43
C GLN A 110 13.76 -8.82 -12.10
N LEU A 111 14.96 -8.26 -11.95
CA LEU A 111 15.70 -8.36 -10.69
C LEU A 111 14.94 -7.70 -9.54
N ARG A 112 14.36 -6.52 -9.77
CA ARG A 112 13.59 -5.81 -8.77
C ARG A 112 12.32 -6.58 -8.37
N SER A 113 11.61 -7.18 -9.32
CA SER A 113 10.45 -8.02 -9.01
C SER A 113 10.80 -9.21 -8.11
N LEU A 114 11.95 -9.85 -8.34
CA LEU A 114 12.42 -10.94 -7.46
C LEU A 114 12.79 -10.45 -6.06
N GLN A 115 13.43 -9.29 -5.94
CA GLN A 115 13.71 -8.68 -4.64
C GLN A 115 12.42 -8.33 -3.89
N LEU A 116 11.47 -7.67 -4.57
CA LEU A 116 10.18 -7.32 -3.99
C LEU A 116 9.42 -8.56 -3.52
N TYR A 117 9.51 -9.67 -4.24
CA TYR A 117 8.93 -10.95 -3.86
C TYR A 117 9.50 -11.50 -2.54
N GLU A 118 10.82 -11.56 -2.40
CA GLU A 118 11.44 -12.04 -1.16
C GLU A 118 11.20 -11.07 0.01
N GLU A 119 11.30 -9.76 -0.23
CA GLU A 119 10.97 -8.73 0.76
C GLU A 119 9.52 -8.85 1.24
N ALA A 120 8.55 -9.02 0.32
CA ALA A 120 7.14 -9.16 0.66
C ALA A 120 6.90 -10.40 1.55
N LYS A 121 7.55 -11.53 1.23
CA LYS A 121 7.47 -12.75 2.05
C LYS A 121 8.02 -12.57 3.45
N GLU A 122 9.17 -11.91 3.57
CA GLU A 122 9.78 -11.60 4.86
C GLU A 122 8.85 -10.71 5.69
N ARG A 123 8.29 -9.67 5.09
CA ARG A 123 7.37 -8.74 5.78
C ARG A 123 6.10 -9.42 6.26
N PHE A 124 5.47 -10.24 5.42
CA PHE A 124 4.28 -10.99 5.84
C PHE A 124 4.58 -11.93 7.01
N ARG A 125 5.67 -12.69 6.95
CA ARG A 125 6.05 -13.60 8.04
C ARG A 125 6.32 -12.85 9.34
N LYS A 126 7.02 -11.72 9.27
CA LYS A 126 7.29 -10.88 10.44
C LYS A 126 6.00 -10.29 11.00
N ALA A 127 5.12 -9.74 10.15
CA ALA A 127 3.82 -9.22 10.55
C ALA A 127 2.98 -10.30 11.26
N TYR A 128 2.90 -11.50 10.66
CA TYR A 128 2.16 -12.63 11.21
C TYR A 128 2.70 -13.08 12.58
N GLN A 129 4.03 -13.10 12.76
CA GLN A 129 4.63 -13.46 14.05
C GLN A 129 4.33 -12.43 15.14
N LEU A 130 4.44 -11.15 14.83
CA LEU A 130 4.21 -10.05 15.78
C LEU A 130 2.74 -9.95 16.21
N THR A 131 1.79 -10.22 15.31
CA THR A 131 0.36 -10.08 15.60
C THR A 131 -0.29 -11.32 16.19
N LYS A 132 0.39 -12.47 16.25
CA LYS A 132 -0.18 -13.77 16.64
C LYS A 132 -1.18 -13.74 17.82
N PRO A 133 -0.98 -12.97 18.91
CA PRO A 133 -1.91 -12.92 20.04
C PRO A 133 -3.23 -12.15 19.78
N VAL A 134 -3.29 -11.34 18.72
CA VAL A 134 -4.35 -10.35 18.45
C VAL A 134 -4.91 -10.44 17.02
N GLN A 135 -4.67 -11.56 16.33
CA GLN A 135 -5.18 -11.79 14.97
C GLN A 135 -6.69 -12.01 14.94
N THR A 136 -7.34 -11.47 13.92
CA THR A 136 -8.73 -11.75 13.57
C THR A 136 -8.81 -12.85 12.51
N SER A 137 -9.99 -13.44 12.34
CA SER A 137 -10.31 -14.37 11.26
C SER A 137 -10.05 -13.78 9.87
N PHE A 138 -10.22 -12.46 9.70
CA PHE A 138 -9.90 -11.75 8.47
C PHE A 138 -8.39 -11.69 8.20
N PHE A 139 -7.58 -11.43 9.23
CA PHE A 139 -6.12 -11.50 9.09
C PHE A 139 -5.66 -12.94 8.81
N HIS A 140 -6.29 -13.93 9.46
CA HIS A 140 -5.96 -15.34 9.27
C HIS A 140 -6.24 -15.82 7.84
N ALA A 141 -7.31 -15.32 7.19
CA ALA A 141 -7.63 -15.64 5.80
C ALA A 141 -6.49 -15.31 4.83
N LEU A 142 -5.62 -14.34 5.17
CA LEU A 142 -4.44 -13.99 4.36
C LEU A 142 -3.41 -15.12 4.27
N LEU A 143 -3.45 -16.13 5.15
CA LEU A 143 -2.54 -17.27 5.09
C LEU A 143 -2.72 -18.10 3.81
N ASP A 144 -3.96 -18.27 3.36
CA ASP A 144 -4.26 -19.02 2.14
C ASP A 144 -3.75 -18.27 0.91
N ASP A 145 -3.95 -16.96 0.88
CA ASP A 145 -3.43 -16.07 -0.18
C ASP A 145 -1.91 -16.04 -0.18
N PHE A 146 -1.29 -15.94 1.00
CA PHE A 146 0.16 -15.98 1.16
C PHE A 146 0.76 -17.32 0.69
N SER A 147 0.08 -18.43 1.01
CA SER A 147 0.48 -19.77 0.56
C SER A 147 0.47 -19.86 -0.96
N ARG A 148 -0.64 -19.47 -1.61
CA ARG A 148 -0.75 -19.43 -3.08
C ARG A 148 0.28 -18.50 -3.71
N PHE A 149 0.51 -17.33 -3.12
CA PHE A 149 1.55 -16.42 -3.57
C PHE A 149 2.94 -17.05 -3.52
N CYS A 150 3.25 -17.82 -2.47
CA CYS A 150 4.53 -18.51 -2.36
C CYS A 150 4.71 -19.66 -3.36
N THR A 151 3.62 -20.35 -3.73
CA THR A 151 3.70 -21.55 -4.60
C THR A 151 3.51 -21.23 -6.07
N ASP A 152 2.65 -20.27 -6.40
CA ASP A 152 2.11 -20.10 -7.76
C ASP A 152 2.63 -18.83 -8.45
N TYR A 153 3.29 -17.92 -7.72
CA TYR A 153 3.80 -16.69 -8.29
C TYR A 153 4.95 -16.95 -9.28
N ASP A 154 4.80 -16.42 -10.49
CA ASP A 154 5.80 -16.50 -11.56
C ASP A 154 6.22 -15.10 -12.00
N ALA A 155 7.35 -14.63 -11.44
CA ALA A 155 7.92 -13.32 -11.74
C ALA A 155 8.33 -13.13 -13.22
N ARG A 156 8.48 -14.21 -13.98
CA ARG A 156 8.97 -14.18 -15.36
C ARG A 156 7.85 -14.14 -16.39
N PHE A 157 6.85 -15.01 -16.24
CA PHE A 157 5.79 -15.19 -17.23
C PHE A 157 4.43 -14.67 -16.79
N ARG A 158 4.20 -14.50 -15.48
CA ARG A 158 2.93 -14.03 -14.91
C ARG A 158 3.15 -13.02 -13.79
N ALA A 159 4.06 -12.07 -13.98
CA ALA A 159 4.52 -11.16 -12.92
C ALA A 159 3.40 -10.26 -12.34
N ALA A 160 2.36 -10.01 -13.14
CA ALA A 160 1.18 -9.24 -12.74
C ALA A 160 0.13 -10.08 -11.98
N ASP A 161 0.21 -11.42 -12.03
CA ASP A 161 -0.76 -12.35 -11.45
C ASP A 161 -0.25 -12.86 -10.10
N THR A 162 -0.60 -12.16 -9.03
CA THR A 162 -0.03 -12.39 -7.69
C THR A 162 -0.78 -13.38 -6.83
N LYS A 163 -2.03 -13.71 -7.17
CA LYS A 163 -2.90 -14.60 -6.36
C LYS A 163 -3.20 -14.12 -4.94
N VAL A 164 -2.96 -12.85 -4.65
CA VAL A 164 -3.26 -12.24 -3.35
C VAL A 164 -4.54 -11.43 -3.44
N GLU A 165 -5.49 -11.69 -2.55
CA GLU A 165 -6.65 -10.83 -2.35
C GLU A 165 -6.36 -9.88 -1.19
N PHE A 166 -6.53 -8.57 -1.40
CA PHE A 166 -6.34 -7.55 -0.36
C PHE A 166 -7.59 -7.47 0.53
N SER A 167 -7.92 -8.59 1.19
CA SER A 167 -9.19 -8.79 1.90
C SER A 167 -9.23 -8.20 3.31
N TYR A 168 -8.07 -8.08 3.97
CA TYR A 168 -7.96 -7.43 5.27
C TYR A 168 -7.74 -5.91 5.10
N PRO A 169 -8.51 -5.06 5.81
CA PRO A 169 -8.43 -3.61 5.67
C PRO A 169 -7.14 -3.07 6.27
N LEU A 170 -6.43 -2.22 5.53
CA LEU A 170 -5.24 -1.54 6.02
C LEU A 170 -5.59 -0.35 6.91
N LEU A 171 -4.64 -0.01 7.77
CA LEU A 171 -4.69 1.13 8.68
C LEU A 171 -5.09 2.42 7.95
N GLY A 172 -6.13 3.09 8.44
CA GLY A 172 -6.59 4.37 7.88
C GLY A 172 -7.32 4.25 6.55
N GLY A 173 -7.74 3.05 6.16
CA GLY A 173 -8.39 2.81 4.88
C GLY A 173 -7.46 2.99 3.68
N GLU A 174 -6.15 2.81 3.89
CA GLU A 174 -5.16 2.80 2.81
C GLU A 174 -5.58 1.81 1.72
N THR A 175 -5.52 2.26 0.46
CA THR A 175 -5.83 1.43 -0.70
C THR A 175 -4.58 1.18 -1.50
N VAL A 176 -4.32 -0.10 -1.78
CA VAL A 176 -3.23 -0.50 -2.66
C VAL A 176 -3.68 -0.30 -4.10
N THR A 177 -3.00 0.60 -4.81
CA THR A 177 -3.36 0.97 -6.18
C THR A 177 -2.39 0.38 -7.21
N GLU A 178 -1.20 0.00 -6.78
CA GLU A 178 -0.18 -0.65 -7.58
C GLU A 178 -0.63 -2.04 -8.03
N SER A 179 -0.19 -2.45 -9.22
CA SER A 179 -0.46 -3.79 -9.76
C SER A 179 0.69 -4.75 -9.54
N GLY A 180 0.38 -6.05 -9.57
CA GLY A 180 1.36 -7.11 -9.47
C GLY A 180 2.18 -7.05 -8.17
N ILE A 181 3.47 -7.39 -8.29
CA ILE A 181 4.36 -7.55 -7.12
C ILE A 181 4.56 -6.28 -6.31
N VAL A 182 4.48 -5.10 -6.94
CA VAL A 182 4.60 -3.82 -6.25
C VAL A 182 3.42 -3.63 -5.29
N GLY A 183 2.21 -4.00 -5.72
CA GLY A 183 1.02 -3.96 -4.86
C GLY A 183 1.10 -4.92 -3.68
N VAL A 184 1.55 -6.16 -3.90
CA VAL A 184 1.72 -7.14 -2.79
C VAL A 184 2.77 -6.66 -1.80
N HIS A 185 3.89 -6.13 -2.31
CA HIS A 185 4.94 -5.57 -1.46
C HIS A 185 4.44 -4.39 -0.63
N HIS A 186 3.70 -3.47 -1.23
CA HIS A 186 3.04 -2.37 -0.52
C HIS A 186 2.12 -2.94 0.58
N TYR A 187 1.17 -3.81 0.21
CA TYR A 187 0.21 -4.40 1.13
C TYR A 187 0.87 -5.04 2.36
N TYR A 188 1.85 -5.93 2.15
CA TYR A 188 2.55 -6.60 3.25
C TYR A 188 3.48 -5.67 4.03
N SER A 189 3.95 -4.57 3.43
CA SER A 189 4.67 -3.52 4.16
C SER A 189 3.74 -2.77 5.11
N SER A 190 2.52 -2.47 4.68
CA SER A 190 1.50 -1.86 5.55
C SER A 190 1.09 -2.79 6.70
N LEU A 191 0.88 -4.09 6.43
CA LEU A 191 0.63 -5.07 7.49
C LEU A 191 1.76 -5.16 8.51
N LEU A 192 3.02 -5.07 8.06
CA LEU A 192 4.16 -5.08 8.97
C LEU A 192 4.19 -3.81 9.85
N ARG A 193 3.92 -2.64 9.27
CA ARG A 193 3.85 -1.38 10.03
C ARG A 193 2.78 -1.45 11.12
N GLU A 194 1.63 -2.02 10.80
CA GLU A 194 0.55 -2.25 11.77
C GLU A 194 0.97 -3.19 12.90
N ALA A 195 1.62 -4.30 12.54
CA ALA A 195 2.12 -5.27 13.49
C ALA A 195 3.17 -4.68 14.44
N GLU A 196 4.08 -3.86 13.89
CA GLU A 196 5.08 -3.13 14.66
C GLU A 196 4.42 -2.11 15.59
N LEU A 197 3.40 -1.37 15.12
CA LEU A 197 2.62 -0.45 15.94
C LEU A 197 1.93 -1.15 17.11
N LEU A 198 1.26 -2.27 16.85
CA LEU A 198 0.60 -3.08 17.87
C LEU A 198 1.58 -3.59 18.94
N HIS A 199 2.84 -3.84 18.57
CA HIS A 199 3.88 -4.31 19.48
C HIS A 199 4.30 -3.26 20.53
N HIS A 200 3.95 -1.99 20.35
CA HIS A 200 4.19 -0.94 21.35
C HIS A 200 3.20 -0.96 22.51
N PHE A 201 2.10 -1.69 22.39
CA PHE A 201 1.06 -1.76 23.40
C PHE A 201 1.12 -3.10 24.14
N ASP A 202 0.74 -3.08 25.42
CA ASP A 202 0.59 -4.31 26.18
C ASP A 202 -0.44 -5.25 25.51
N THR A 203 -0.04 -6.49 25.27
CA THR A 203 -0.86 -7.45 24.54
C THR A 203 -2.17 -7.76 25.28
N ALA A 204 -2.14 -7.84 26.62
CA ALA A 204 -3.35 -8.11 27.40
C ALA A 204 -4.32 -6.90 27.37
N ALA A 205 -3.79 -5.68 27.36
CA ALA A 205 -4.58 -4.47 27.15
C ALA A 205 -5.27 -4.46 25.78
N VAL A 206 -4.55 -4.83 24.69
CA VAL A 206 -5.13 -4.94 23.34
C VAL A 206 -6.23 -6.01 23.31
N GLN A 207 -5.99 -7.20 23.85
CA GLN A 207 -7.00 -8.27 23.91
C GLN A 207 -8.24 -7.87 24.72
N THR A 208 -8.05 -7.16 25.83
CA THR A 208 -9.15 -6.63 26.65
C THR A 208 -9.98 -5.61 25.87
N MET A 209 -9.31 -4.73 25.13
CA MET A 209 -9.96 -3.76 24.26
C MET A 209 -10.76 -4.43 23.13
N MET A 210 -10.18 -5.44 22.47
CA MET A 210 -10.88 -6.25 21.48
C MET A 210 -12.11 -6.95 22.07
N GLN A 211 -12.01 -7.55 23.26
CA GLN A 211 -13.15 -8.19 23.93
C GLN A 211 -14.29 -7.21 24.17
N ARG A 212 -14.00 -6.03 24.72
CA ARG A 212 -15.02 -5.01 24.98
C ARG A 212 -15.64 -4.45 23.72
N TYR A 213 -14.83 -4.27 22.68
CA TYR A 213 -15.33 -3.89 21.36
C TYR A 213 -16.29 -4.97 20.85
N ALA A 214 -15.89 -6.25 20.91
CA ALA A 214 -16.71 -7.37 20.47
C ALA A 214 -18.04 -7.47 21.24
N ASP A 215 -18.00 -7.35 22.57
CA ASP A 215 -19.19 -7.36 23.43
C ASP A 215 -20.17 -6.24 23.07
N ARG A 216 -19.65 -5.03 22.80
CA ARG A 216 -20.46 -3.87 22.41
C ARG A 216 -21.19 -4.09 21.08
N PHE A 217 -20.56 -4.78 20.14
CA PHE A 217 -21.11 -5.04 18.80
C PHE A 217 -21.71 -6.44 18.64
N LEU A 218 -21.91 -7.17 19.75
CA LEU A 218 -22.50 -8.51 19.79
C LEU A 218 -21.78 -9.50 18.86
N THR A 219 -20.46 -9.43 18.82
CA THR A 219 -19.57 -10.30 18.02
C THR A 219 -18.52 -10.96 18.92
N THR A 220 -17.63 -11.75 18.34
CA THR A 220 -16.45 -12.30 19.02
C THR A 220 -15.18 -11.54 18.60
N PRO A 221 -14.13 -11.50 19.43
CA PRO A 221 -12.90 -10.77 19.12
C PRO A 221 -12.25 -11.15 17.78
N ASP A 222 -12.34 -12.42 17.39
CA ASP A 222 -11.81 -12.93 16.12
C ASP A 222 -12.62 -12.46 14.90
N MET A 223 -13.88 -12.08 15.09
CA MET A 223 -14.77 -11.62 14.02
C MET A 223 -14.81 -10.08 13.88
N ILE A 224 -13.89 -9.36 14.52
CA ILE A 224 -13.72 -7.92 14.31
C ILE A 224 -13.22 -7.69 12.88
N ALA A 225 -14.03 -6.99 12.09
CA ALA A 225 -13.71 -6.65 10.70
C ALA A 225 -12.92 -5.35 10.54
N GLU A 226 -12.80 -4.55 11.61
CA GLU A 226 -11.96 -3.34 11.60
C GLU A 226 -10.48 -3.70 11.74
N ASN A 227 -9.61 -2.81 11.26
CA ASN A 227 -8.18 -2.92 11.48
C ASN A 227 -7.86 -2.78 12.98
N ILE A 228 -7.18 -3.76 13.57
CA ILE A 228 -6.93 -3.78 15.02
C ILE A 228 -5.96 -2.67 15.44
N ALA A 229 -4.95 -2.37 14.63
CA ALA A 229 -4.01 -1.27 14.90
C ALA A 229 -4.73 0.09 14.89
N GLU A 230 -5.72 0.26 14.00
CA GLU A 230 -6.57 1.45 13.98
C GLU A 230 -7.41 1.58 15.26
N LEU A 231 -8.04 0.49 15.72
CA LEU A 231 -8.81 0.50 16.97
C LEU A 231 -7.95 0.86 18.19
N VAL A 232 -6.76 0.27 18.29
CA VAL A 232 -5.78 0.59 19.34
C VAL A 232 -5.45 2.08 19.32
N MET A 233 -5.10 2.62 18.15
CA MET A 233 -4.73 4.03 18.00
C MET A 233 -5.88 4.97 18.39
N ARG A 234 -7.11 4.68 17.95
CA ARG A 234 -8.27 5.51 18.30
C ARG A 234 -8.53 5.53 19.80
N HIS A 235 -8.43 4.37 20.46
CA HIS A 235 -8.64 4.26 21.90
C HIS A 235 -7.55 4.96 22.69
N TRP A 236 -6.29 4.70 22.33
CA TRP A 236 -5.13 5.35 22.94
C TRP A 236 -5.20 6.88 22.77
N LEU A 237 -5.41 7.38 21.55
CA LEU A 237 -5.51 8.83 21.28
C LEU A 237 -6.61 9.50 22.09
N THR A 238 -7.78 8.85 22.23
CA THR A 238 -8.89 9.38 23.02
C THR A 238 -8.48 9.57 24.48
N ASN A 239 -7.78 8.59 25.06
CA ASN A 239 -7.29 8.63 26.43
C ASN A 239 -6.14 9.63 26.61
N ALA A 240 -5.17 9.63 25.71
CA ALA A 240 -4.01 10.52 25.74
C ALA A 240 -4.42 11.99 25.67
N LEU A 241 -5.36 12.35 24.78
CA LEU A 241 -5.88 13.72 24.66
C LEU A 241 -6.64 14.16 25.92
N CYS A 242 -7.23 13.23 26.66
CA CYS A 242 -7.89 13.49 27.95
C CYS A 242 -6.91 13.50 29.14
N GLY A 243 -5.60 13.33 28.91
CA GLY A 243 -4.57 13.33 29.95
C GLY A 243 -4.50 12.05 30.80
N ALA A 244 -5.01 10.92 30.27
CA ALA A 244 -4.88 9.63 30.94
C ALA A 244 -3.44 9.08 30.88
N GLU A 245 -3.16 8.08 31.71
CA GLU A 245 -1.88 7.37 31.71
C GLU A 245 -1.58 6.71 30.35
N ASP A 246 -0.29 6.56 30.09
CA ASP A 246 0.25 5.85 28.94
C ASP A 246 -0.31 4.42 28.85
N ASP A 247 -0.60 3.96 27.62
CA ASP A 247 -1.13 2.62 27.28
C ASP A 247 -2.56 2.27 27.72
N LEU A 248 -3.32 3.23 28.26
CA LEU A 248 -4.73 2.99 28.54
C LEU A 248 -5.53 2.85 27.22
N LEU A 249 -6.04 1.65 26.95
CA LEU A 249 -6.92 1.37 25.80
C LEU A 249 -8.40 1.27 26.15
N THR A 250 -8.75 1.52 27.41
CA THR A 250 -10.14 1.58 27.87
C THR A 250 -10.68 2.99 27.68
N VAL A 251 -11.68 3.17 26.81
CA VAL A 251 -12.44 4.43 26.71
C VAL A 251 -13.74 4.26 27.49
N THR A 252 -13.88 4.96 28.61
CA THR A 252 -15.13 4.97 29.40
C THR A 252 -16.11 6.05 28.90
N PRO A 253 -17.40 5.99 29.26
CA PRO A 253 -18.33 7.07 28.96
C PRO A 253 -17.87 8.43 29.49
N GLU A 254 -17.18 8.47 30.64
CA GLU A 254 -16.63 9.68 31.23
C GLU A 254 -15.47 10.23 30.40
N THR A 255 -14.52 9.39 29.97
CA THR A 255 -13.45 9.80 29.04
C THR A 255 -14.05 10.34 27.74
N GLN A 256 -15.06 9.66 27.19
CA GLN A 256 -15.71 10.09 25.97
C GLN A 256 -16.41 11.44 26.14
N ALA A 257 -17.08 11.66 27.28
CA ALA A 257 -17.71 12.94 27.59
C ALA A 257 -16.69 14.06 27.76
N LEU A 258 -15.55 13.78 28.41
CA LEU A 258 -14.44 14.72 28.55
C LEU A 258 -13.84 15.09 27.19
N PHE A 259 -13.58 14.09 26.35
CA PHE A 259 -13.08 14.28 24.99
C PHE A 259 -14.04 15.18 24.20
N ASN A 260 -15.33 14.88 24.21
CA ASN A 260 -16.34 15.67 23.51
C ASN A 260 -16.44 17.11 24.06
N ALA A 261 -16.30 17.31 25.37
CA ALA A 261 -16.34 18.64 25.98
C ALA A 261 -15.11 19.50 25.60
N GLN A 262 -13.93 18.88 25.45
CA GLN A 262 -12.69 19.60 25.14
C GLN A 262 -12.48 19.80 23.64
N PHE A 263 -12.79 18.79 22.82
CA PHE A 263 -12.43 18.74 21.41
C PHE A 263 -13.64 18.67 20.47
N GLY A 264 -14.86 18.54 21.01
CA GLY A 264 -16.09 18.35 20.22
C GLY A 264 -16.40 19.48 19.25
N ASP A 265 -16.10 20.73 19.64
CA ASP A 265 -16.32 21.93 18.82
C ASP A 265 -15.02 22.49 18.20
N MET A 266 -13.89 21.80 18.41
CA MET A 266 -12.60 22.24 17.89
C MET A 266 -12.53 22.07 16.36
N PRO A 267 -12.00 23.09 15.62
CA PRO A 267 -11.72 22.96 14.20
C PRO A 267 -10.83 21.76 13.88
N ALA A 268 -11.09 21.10 12.75
CA ALA A 268 -10.40 19.87 12.37
C ALA A 268 -8.87 20.03 12.31
N GLU A 269 -8.38 21.17 11.78
CA GLU A 269 -6.95 21.47 11.68
C GLU A 269 -6.27 21.59 13.05
N GLN A 270 -6.96 22.20 14.02
CA GLN A 270 -6.44 22.34 15.39
C GLN A 270 -6.41 21.00 16.11
N LEU A 271 -7.47 20.20 15.95
CA LEU A 271 -7.51 18.85 16.51
C LEU A 271 -6.42 17.97 15.90
N GLU A 272 -6.20 18.05 14.58
CA GLU A 272 -5.12 17.33 13.90
C GLU A 272 -3.74 17.72 14.45
N ALA A 273 -3.50 19.01 14.71
CA ALA A 273 -2.26 19.48 15.31
C ALA A 273 -2.03 18.90 16.72
N GLU A 274 -3.06 18.87 17.57
CA GLU A 274 -2.98 18.25 18.90
C GLU A 274 -2.70 16.74 18.83
N ILE A 275 -3.38 16.04 17.92
CA ILE A 275 -3.15 14.62 17.71
C ILE A 275 -1.71 14.35 17.24
N ARG A 276 -1.21 15.12 16.27
CA ARG A 276 0.17 15.01 15.78
C ARG A 276 1.18 15.28 16.90
N ARG A 277 0.90 16.24 17.77
CA ARG A 277 1.71 16.52 18.96
C ARG A 277 1.75 15.30 19.89
N CYS A 278 0.59 14.74 20.26
CA CYS A 278 0.52 13.54 21.11
C CYS A 278 1.25 12.33 20.51
N ILE A 279 1.12 12.11 19.20
CA ILE A 279 1.85 11.04 18.50
C ILE A 279 3.35 11.30 18.54
N ALA A 280 3.80 12.51 18.25
CA ALA A 280 5.22 12.86 18.27
C ALA A 280 5.83 12.73 19.67
N GLU A 281 5.08 13.04 20.73
CA GLU A 281 5.53 12.89 22.12
C GLU A 281 5.71 11.42 22.52
N ARG A 282 4.76 10.54 22.16
CA ARG A 282 4.80 9.12 22.49
C ARG A 282 5.77 8.33 21.61
N PHE A 283 5.76 8.61 20.31
CA PHE A 283 6.46 7.84 19.28
C PHE A 283 7.70 8.59 18.74
N ALA A 284 8.32 9.47 19.55
CA ALA A 284 9.46 10.29 19.16
C ALA A 284 10.62 9.47 18.54
N ASP A 285 10.84 8.25 19.04
CA ASP A 285 11.89 7.35 18.59
C ASP A 285 11.43 6.34 17.52
N CYS A 286 10.20 6.46 17.02
CA CYS A 286 9.61 5.50 16.09
C CYS A 286 9.29 6.12 14.73
N PRO A 287 9.43 5.35 13.63
CA PRO A 287 9.14 5.82 12.28
C PRO A 287 7.64 5.96 11.95
N PHE A 288 6.75 6.01 12.96
CA PHE A 288 5.29 6.11 12.77
C PHE A 288 4.80 7.55 12.52
N THR A 289 5.67 8.47 12.12
CA THR A 289 5.33 9.89 11.88
C THR A 289 4.33 10.11 10.74
N GLU A 290 4.03 9.06 9.96
CA GLU A 290 3.08 9.05 8.85
C GLU A 290 1.87 8.15 9.13
N ILE A 291 1.26 8.25 10.32
CA ILE A 291 -0.05 7.64 10.56
C ILE A 291 -1.10 8.40 9.71
N PRO A 292 -1.93 7.72 8.90
CA PRO A 292 -2.91 8.38 8.07
C PRO A 292 -3.91 9.23 8.87
N ALA A 293 -4.28 10.40 8.35
CA ALA A 293 -5.24 11.32 8.99
C ALA A 293 -6.59 10.65 9.34
N ALA A 294 -6.98 9.60 8.61
CA ALA A 294 -8.18 8.81 8.89
C ALA A 294 -8.11 8.08 10.25
N VAL A 295 -6.93 7.62 10.66
CA VAL A 295 -6.67 6.95 11.95
C VAL A 295 -6.69 7.95 13.10
N LEU A 296 -6.33 9.20 12.82
CA LEU A 296 -6.22 10.26 13.81
C LEU A 296 -7.57 10.63 14.44
N ARG A 297 -8.69 10.11 13.92
CA ARG A 297 -10.02 10.40 14.46
C ARG A 297 -10.28 9.64 15.76
N PRO A 298 -10.47 10.32 16.89
CA PRO A 298 -10.70 9.66 18.16
C PRO A 298 -12.01 8.87 18.14
N TYR A 299 -12.11 7.89 19.05
CA TYR A 299 -13.27 7.02 19.14
C TYR A 299 -14.55 7.86 19.36
N GLY A 300 -15.63 7.53 18.64
CA GLY A 300 -16.92 8.23 18.75
C GLY A 300 -17.18 9.36 17.73
N ARG A 301 -16.17 9.92 17.06
CA ARG A 301 -16.39 10.82 15.90
C ARG A 301 -16.49 10.00 14.61
N ARG A 302 -17.67 9.42 14.30
CA ARG A 302 -17.93 8.98 12.93
C ARG A 302 -18.08 10.22 12.04
N SER A 303 -17.48 10.16 10.85
CA SER A 303 -17.61 11.23 9.85
C SER A 303 -19.07 11.34 9.43
N ALA A 304 -19.61 12.56 9.46
CA ALA A 304 -20.84 12.91 8.76
C ALA A 304 -20.64 12.95 7.23
N ALA A 305 -19.47 12.54 6.71
CA ALA A 305 -19.03 12.69 5.33
C ALA A 305 -18.95 11.35 4.56
N LEU A 306 -19.63 10.30 5.02
CA LEU A 306 -19.87 9.06 4.23
C LEU A 306 -21.36 8.84 3.94
N SER A 307 -22.15 9.89 4.05
CA SER A 307 -23.54 9.95 3.65
C SER A 307 -23.76 11.17 2.76
N GLU A 308 -23.07 11.18 1.62
CA GLU A 308 -23.50 11.83 0.37
C GLU A 308 -23.13 10.91 -0.80
#